data_AF-A0A3N9UR78-F1
#
_entry.id   AF-A0A3N9UR78-F1
#
_cell.length_a   1.000
_cell.length_b   1.000
_cell.length_c   1.000
_cell.angle_alpha   90.00
_cell.angle_beta   90.00
_cell.angle_gamma   90.00
#
_symmetry.space_group_name_H-M   'P 1'
#
loop_
_entity.id
_entity.type
_entity.pdbx_description
1 polymer ?
#
loop_
_entity_poly.entity_id
_entity_poly.type
_entity_poly.pdbx_seq_one_letter_code
_entity_poly.pdbx_strand_id
1 'polypeptide(L)'
;MIKQNEKGMTLIEVLGILIILTLISFFVFNIMNSSSKQQSEQTKESLQLQDGAYILKQITKDLRKSFKVTSITSGDNTIFYFQDQTNNSLFIYEYKNSNYELYRNNVLIGKNIKSLSIYGDQTVHLDFMLNNKNFETSITFRRGSS
;
A
#
# COMPACT_ATOMS: atom_id res chain seq x y z
N MET A 1 67.21 -25.87 27.68
CA MET A 1 66.66 -26.65 26.54
C MET A 1 65.21 -26.23 26.32
N ILE A 2 64.96 -25.34 25.35
CA ILE A 2 63.62 -25.09 24.79
C ILE A 2 63.86 -24.73 23.32
N LYS A 3 63.51 -25.60 22.37
CA LYS A 3 63.46 -25.25 20.95
C LYS A 3 62.08 -24.69 20.68
N GLN A 4 61.97 -23.38 20.49
CA GLN A 4 60.75 -22.75 20.01
C GLN A 4 60.56 -23.16 18.55
N ASN A 5 59.47 -23.87 18.29
CA ASN A 5 59.12 -24.38 16.97
C ASN A 5 58.30 -23.31 16.26
N GLU A 6 58.98 -22.33 15.66
CA GLU A 6 58.39 -21.29 14.82
C GLU A 6 57.90 -21.93 13.50
N LYS A 7 56.77 -22.65 13.55
CA LYS A 7 56.10 -23.14 12.33
C LYS A 7 55.41 -21.95 11.65
N GLY A 8 56.11 -21.35 10.68
CA GLY A 8 55.52 -20.34 9.80
C GLY A 8 54.40 -20.91 8.93
N MET A 9 53.44 -20.06 8.55
CA MET A 9 52.33 -20.41 7.66
C MET A 9 52.84 -20.66 6.25
N THR A 10 52.43 -21.76 5.62
CA THR A 10 52.84 -22.05 4.23
C THR A 10 52.01 -21.26 3.23
N LEU A 11 52.61 -20.91 2.08
CA LEU A 11 51.94 -20.15 1.01
C LEU A 11 50.66 -20.85 0.51
N ILE A 12 50.66 -22.18 0.50
CA ILE A 12 49.51 -22.99 0.08
C ILE A 12 48.36 -22.95 1.09
N GLU A 13 48.65 -22.91 2.39
CA GLU A 13 47.63 -22.75 3.44
C GLU A 13 46.97 -21.38 3.36
N VAL A 14 47.76 -20.32 3.15
CA VAL A 14 47.23 -18.96 2.96
C VAL A 14 46.33 -18.88 1.73
N LEU A 15 46.73 -19.53 0.61
CA LEU A 15 45.92 -19.59 -0.61
C LEU A 15 44.59 -20.34 -0.38
N GLY A 16 44.63 -21.48 0.31
CA GLY A 16 43.44 -22.25 0.65
C GLY A 16 42.46 -21.45 1.51
N ILE A 17 42.95 -20.73 2.51
CA ILE A 17 42.14 -19.86 3.36
C ILE A 17 41.50 -18.74 2.53
N LEU A 18 42.25 -18.08 1.64
CA LEU A 18 41.71 -17.02 0.78
C LEU A 18 40.57 -17.50 -0.12
N ILE A 19 40.71 -18.70 -0.71
CA ILE A 19 39.65 -19.28 -1.56
C ILE A 19 38.38 -19.50 -0.73
N ILE A 20 38.50 -20.07 0.47
CA ILE A 20 37.35 -20.30 1.36
C ILE A 20 36.72 -18.96 1.77
N LEU A 21 37.54 -17.97 2.11
CA LEU A 21 37.08 -16.66 2.59
C LEU A 21 36.33 -15.88 1.51
N THR A 22 36.78 -15.95 0.25
CA THR A 22 36.09 -15.34 -0.88
C THR A 22 34.75 -16.01 -1.17
N LEU A 23 34.67 -17.34 -1.09
CA LEU A 23 33.41 -18.08 -1.23
C LEU A 23 32.41 -17.68 -0.15
N ILE A 24 32.82 -17.69 1.12
CA ILE A 24 31.97 -17.30 2.24
C ILE A 24 31.50 -15.85 2.07
N SER A 25 32.43 -14.94 1.76
CA SER A 25 32.10 -13.53 1.55
C SER A 25 31.09 -13.36 0.42
N PHE A 26 31.26 -14.07 -0.70
CA PHE A 26 30.32 -14.03 -1.81
C PHE A 26 28.92 -14.46 -1.40
N PHE A 27 28.78 -15.56 -0.64
CA PHE A 27 27.48 -15.99 -0.13
C PHE A 27 26.85 -14.94 0.80
N VAL A 28 27.64 -14.40 1.74
CA VAL A 28 27.17 -13.36 2.66
C VAL A 28 26.69 -12.12 1.90
N PHE A 29 27.44 -11.65 0.91
CA PHE A 29 27.05 -10.50 0.09
C PHE A 29 25.75 -10.76 -0.68
N ASN A 30 25.59 -11.94 -1.27
CA ASN A 30 24.37 -12.30 -1.99
C ASN A 30 23.15 -12.35 -1.06
N ILE A 31 23.29 -12.98 0.10
CA ILE A 31 22.22 -13.05 1.11
C ILE A 31 21.86 -11.65 1.57
N MET A 32 22.85 -10.84 1.95
CA MET A 32 22.62 -9.48 2.44
C MET A 32 21.91 -8.60 1.39
N ASN A 33 22.34 -8.67 0.13
CA ASN A 33 21.73 -7.90 -0.94
C ASN A 33 20.29 -8.38 -1.24
N SER A 34 20.07 -9.69 -1.21
CA SER A 34 18.73 -10.28 -1.38
C SER A 34 17.79 -9.86 -0.25
N SER A 35 18.22 -10.00 1.00
CA SER A 35 17.45 -9.63 2.19
C SER A 35 17.13 -8.13 2.21
N SER A 36 18.08 -7.26 1.86
CA SER A 36 17.85 -5.82 1.82
C SER A 36 16.81 -5.42 0.77
N LYS A 37 16.90 -6.02 -0.44
CA LYS A 37 15.90 -5.81 -1.49
C LYS A 37 14.51 -6.28 -1.05
N GLN A 38 14.44 -7.50 -0.52
CA GLN A 38 13.18 -8.08 -0.05
C GLN A 38 12.55 -7.25 1.07
N GLN A 39 13.35 -6.76 2.03
CA GLN A 39 12.86 -5.90 3.09
C GLN A 39 12.31 -4.57 2.55
N SER A 40 12.99 -3.96 1.58
CA SER A 40 12.53 -2.71 0.96
C SER A 40 11.20 -2.91 0.23
N GLU A 41 11.07 -4.00 -0.53
CA GLU A 41 9.84 -4.35 -1.23
C GLU A 41 8.70 -4.61 -0.25
N GLN A 42 8.91 -5.45 0.77
CA GLN A 42 7.90 -5.73 1.80
C GLN A 42 7.45 -4.47 2.54
N THR A 43 8.38 -3.57 2.85
CA THR A 43 8.03 -2.30 3.51
C THR A 43 7.15 -1.43 2.62
N LYS A 44 7.50 -1.30 1.34
CA LYS A 44 6.70 -0.54 0.35
C LYS A 44 5.31 -1.15 0.19
N GLU A 45 5.22 -2.46 0.08
CA GLU A 45 3.93 -3.16 -0.01
C GLU A 45 3.09 -2.98 1.25
N SER A 46 3.70 -3.04 2.43
CA SER A 46 2.98 -2.87 3.69
C SER A 46 2.44 -1.46 3.85
N LEU A 47 3.21 -0.44 3.48
CA LEU A 47 2.74 0.95 3.52
C LEU A 47 1.56 1.15 2.56
N GLN A 48 1.63 0.57 1.37
CA GLN A 48 0.55 0.62 0.38
C GLN A 48 -0.73 -0.05 0.87
N LEU A 49 -0.61 -1.23 1.48
CA LEU A 49 -1.74 -1.92 2.12
C LEU A 49 -2.37 -1.06 3.23
N GLN A 50 -1.54 -0.40 4.03
CA GLN A 50 -1.98 0.47 5.11
C GLN A 50 -2.71 1.73 4.61
N ASP A 51 -2.18 2.38 3.57
CA ASP A 51 -2.80 3.55 2.93
C ASP A 51 -4.16 3.18 2.33
N GLY A 52 -4.21 2.06 1.61
CA GLY A 52 -5.45 1.52 1.06
C GLY A 52 -6.49 1.24 2.15
N ALA A 53 -6.10 0.51 3.20
CA ALA A 53 -6.97 0.20 4.33
C ALA A 53 -7.45 1.46 5.06
N TYR A 54 -6.60 2.49 5.17
CA TYR A 54 -6.98 3.78 5.75
C TYR A 54 -8.06 4.49 4.93
N ILE A 55 -7.88 4.58 3.61
CA ILE A 55 -8.85 5.18 2.69
C ILE A 55 -10.20 4.45 2.80
N LEU A 56 -10.18 3.11 2.75
CA LEU A 56 -11.38 2.29 2.90
C LEU A 56 -12.08 2.54 4.23
N LYS A 57 -11.34 2.53 5.33
CA LYS A 57 -11.86 2.78 6.68
C LYS A 57 -12.49 4.18 6.77
N GLN A 58 -11.86 5.17 6.16
CA GLN A 58 -12.36 6.54 6.16
C GLN A 58 -13.66 6.67 5.35
N ILE A 59 -13.69 6.14 4.12
CA ILE A 59 -14.91 6.15 3.30
C ILE A 59 -16.03 5.37 3.99
N THR A 60 -15.74 4.20 4.57
CA THR A 60 -16.72 3.42 5.36
C THR A 60 -17.31 4.24 6.50
N LYS A 61 -16.46 4.96 7.24
CA LYS A 61 -16.90 5.78 8.37
C LYS A 61 -17.80 6.93 7.92
N ASP A 62 -17.47 7.56 6.81
CA ASP A 62 -18.22 8.68 6.26
C ASP A 62 -19.53 8.21 5.60
N LEU A 63 -19.52 7.05 4.94
CA LEU A 63 -20.72 6.37 4.44
C LEU A 63 -21.71 6.08 5.58
N ARG A 64 -21.24 5.52 6.70
CA ARG A 64 -22.11 5.21 7.87
C ARG A 64 -22.77 6.44 8.49
N LYS A 65 -22.21 7.63 8.32
CA LYS A 65 -22.78 8.90 8.79
C LYS A 65 -23.74 9.53 7.80
N SER A 66 -23.73 9.05 6.56
CA SER A 66 -24.47 9.63 5.45
C SER A 66 -25.77 8.87 5.25
N PHE A 67 -26.81 9.59 4.86
CA PHE A 67 -28.11 9.00 4.54
C PHE A 67 -28.17 8.58 3.07
N LYS A 68 -27.52 9.34 2.19
CA LYS A 68 -27.52 9.14 0.74
C LYS A 68 -26.16 9.50 0.16
N VAL A 69 -25.79 8.83 -0.94
CA VAL A 69 -24.67 9.25 -1.78
C VAL A 69 -25.20 9.54 -3.18
N THR A 70 -24.79 10.67 -3.74
CA THR A 70 -25.03 11.02 -5.15
C THR A 70 -23.69 11.21 -5.84
N SER A 71 -23.63 10.92 -7.14
CA SER A 71 -22.43 11.13 -7.95
C SER A 71 -22.72 12.02 -9.14
N ILE A 72 -21.73 12.84 -9.50
CA ILE A 72 -21.71 13.63 -10.72
C ILE A 72 -20.39 13.31 -11.43
N THR A 73 -20.48 12.79 -12.64
CA THR A 73 -19.31 12.56 -13.50
C THR A 73 -19.23 13.69 -14.52
N SER A 74 -18.08 14.34 -14.59
CA SER A 74 -17.78 15.41 -15.55
C SER A 74 -16.42 15.15 -16.18
N GLY A 75 -16.43 14.70 -17.44
CA GLY A 75 -15.22 14.24 -18.13
C GLY A 75 -14.56 13.09 -17.37
N ASP A 76 -13.28 13.24 -17.05
CA ASP A 76 -12.47 12.24 -16.32
C ASP A 76 -12.62 12.32 -14.80
N ASN A 77 -13.39 13.27 -14.28
CA ASN A 77 -13.56 13.46 -12.84
C ASN A 77 -14.94 12.94 -12.40
N THR A 78 -14.97 12.24 -11.27
CA THR A 78 -16.22 11.83 -10.62
C THR A 78 -16.26 12.39 -9.21
N ILE A 79 -17.30 13.16 -8.91
CA ILE A 79 -17.52 13.76 -7.61
C ILE A 79 -18.65 12.99 -6.91
N PHE A 80 -18.42 12.53 -5.69
CA PHE A 80 -19.40 11.88 -4.83
C PHE A 80 -19.77 12.80 -3.67
N TYR A 81 -21.07 13.07 -3.53
CA TYR A 81 -21.63 13.86 -2.45
C TYR A 81 -22.30 12.93 -1.44
N PHE A 82 -21.81 13.00 -0.21
CA PHE A 82 -22.33 12.24 0.91
C PHE A 82 -23.26 13.15 1.69
N GLN A 83 -24.55 12.84 1.69
CA GLN A 83 -25.62 13.74 2.11
C GLN A 83 -26.33 13.24 3.37
N ASP A 84 -26.81 14.18 4.18
CA ASP A 84 -27.73 13.90 5.30
C ASP A 84 -29.19 13.74 4.82
N GLN A 85 -30.12 13.55 5.78
CA GLN A 85 -31.56 13.42 5.50
C GLN A 85 -32.19 14.69 4.88
N THR A 86 -31.53 15.84 5.04
CA THR A 86 -31.97 17.15 4.50
C THR A 86 -31.29 17.51 3.17
N ASN A 87 -30.56 16.57 2.56
CA ASN A 87 -29.76 16.75 1.34
C ASN A 87 -28.54 17.68 1.48
N ASN A 88 -28.12 18.03 2.69
CA ASN A 88 -26.88 18.78 2.89
C ASN A 88 -25.67 17.87 2.69
N SER A 89 -24.69 18.32 1.92
CA SER A 89 -23.43 17.60 1.72
C SER A 89 -22.56 17.65 2.97
N LEU A 90 -22.40 16.51 3.64
CA LEU A 90 -21.51 16.33 4.79
C LEU A 90 -20.05 16.12 4.33
N PHE A 91 -19.86 15.32 3.29
CA PHE A 91 -18.54 15.00 2.73
C PHE A 91 -18.59 15.03 1.21
N ILE A 92 -17.51 15.50 0.60
CA ILE A 92 -17.33 15.57 -0.84
C ILE A 92 -16.08 14.78 -1.19
N TYR A 93 -16.23 13.76 -2.02
CA TYR A 93 -15.12 13.01 -2.57
C TYR A 93 -14.97 13.34 -4.04
N GLU A 94 -13.77 13.70 -4.47
CA GLU A 94 -13.47 13.95 -5.88
C GLU A 94 -12.41 12.95 -6.33
N TYR A 95 -12.79 12.10 -7.28
CA TYR A 95 -11.90 11.16 -7.94
C TYR A 95 -11.50 11.73 -9.29
N LYS A 96 -10.19 11.92 -9.48
CA LYS A 96 -9.60 12.40 -10.74
C LYS A 96 -8.95 11.23 -11.45
N ASN A 97 -9.62 10.68 -12.47
CA ASN A 97 -9.14 9.52 -13.20
C ASN A 97 -7.82 9.82 -13.94
N SER A 98 -7.65 11.05 -14.43
CA SER A 98 -6.42 11.50 -15.13
C SER A 98 -5.14 11.35 -14.30
N ASN A 99 -5.22 11.54 -12.98
CA ASN A 99 -4.09 11.47 -12.07
C ASN A 99 -4.15 10.27 -11.11
N TYR A 100 -5.20 9.45 -11.18
CA TYR A 100 -5.48 8.38 -10.22
C TYR A 100 -5.49 8.86 -8.76
N GLU A 101 -6.02 10.07 -8.52
CA GLU A 101 -6.03 10.71 -7.21
C GLU A 101 -7.44 10.80 -6.63
N LEU A 102 -7.54 10.61 -5.31
CA LEU A 102 -8.77 10.79 -4.56
C LEU A 102 -8.61 11.92 -3.55
N TYR A 103 -9.53 12.88 -3.64
CA TYR A 103 -9.64 14.01 -2.74
C TYR A 103 -10.88 13.85 -1.87
N ARG A 104 -10.78 14.30 -0.62
CA ARG A 104 -11.89 14.44 0.32
C ARG A 104 -11.92 15.86 0.82
N ASN A 105 -13.01 16.58 0.60
CA ASN A 105 -13.15 17.99 0.95
C ASN A 105 -11.94 18.82 0.49
N ASN A 106 -11.51 18.60 -0.76
CA ASN A 106 -10.33 19.25 -1.37
C ASN A 106 -8.95 18.87 -0.78
N VAL A 107 -8.88 17.87 0.11
CA VAL A 107 -7.62 17.32 0.63
C VAL A 107 -7.32 16.00 -0.04
N LEU A 108 -6.11 15.85 -0.58
CA LEU A 108 -5.66 14.59 -1.16
C LEU A 108 -5.56 13.51 -0.08
N ILE A 109 -6.27 12.40 -0.26
CA ILE A 109 -6.28 11.27 0.68
C ILE A 109 -5.77 9.95 0.07
N GLY A 110 -5.62 9.88 -1.25
CA GLY A 110 -5.14 8.68 -1.93
C GLY A 110 -4.59 8.96 -3.32
N LYS A 111 -3.57 8.19 -3.70
CA LYS A 111 -2.94 8.19 -5.03
C LYS A 111 -2.92 6.78 -5.61
N ASN A 112 -2.77 6.68 -6.93
CA ASN A 112 -2.76 5.41 -7.67
C ASN A 112 -4.03 4.58 -7.43
N ILE A 113 -5.20 5.23 -7.49
CA ILE A 113 -6.51 4.61 -7.41
C ILE A 113 -6.99 4.39 -8.85
N LYS A 114 -6.90 3.17 -9.40
CA LYS A 114 -7.27 2.89 -10.82
C LYS A 114 -8.75 2.98 -11.13
N SER A 115 -9.60 2.75 -10.15
CA SER A 115 -11.05 2.86 -10.26
C SER A 115 -11.59 3.37 -8.93
N LEU A 116 -12.74 4.02 -8.97
CA LEU A 116 -13.56 4.23 -7.79
C LEU A 116 -15.00 4.20 -8.25
N SER A 117 -15.72 3.20 -7.77
CA SER A 117 -17.16 3.10 -7.96
C SER A 117 -17.88 3.25 -6.64
N ILE A 118 -19.06 3.85 -6.69
CA ILE A 118 -20.01 3.81 -5.59
C ILE A 118 -21.36 3.49 -6.22
N TYR A 119 -21.73 2.21 -6.21
CA TYR A 119 -22.97 1.73 -6.84
C TYR A 119 -23.90 1.13 -5.80
N GLY A 120 -25.04 1.78 -5.60
CA GLY A 120 -26.13 1.28 -4.79
C GLY A 120 -26.69 2.31 -3.83
N ASP A 121 -28.01 2.30 -3.67
CA ASP A 121 -28.73 3.03 -2.62
C ASP A 121 -28.30 2.60 -1.21
N GLN A 122 -27.81 1.36 -1.11
CA GLN A 122 -27.53 0.67 0.14
C GLN A 122 -26.20 -0.10 0.13
N THR A 123 -25.44 -0.23 -0.95
CA THR A 123 -24.10 -0.83 -0.90
C THR A 123 -23.12 0.04 -1.67
N VAL A 124 -21.88 0.15 -1.19
CA VAL A 124 -20.80 0.87 -1.85
C VAL A 124 -19.68 -0.11 -2.14
N HIS A 125 -19.41 -0.32 -3.42
CA HIS A 125 -18.35 -1.20 -3.93
C HIS A 125 -17.12 -0.37 -4.29
N LEU A 126 -16.16 -0.33 -3.37
CA LEU A 126 -14.87 0.30 -3.56
C LEU A 126 -13.91 -0.72 -4.15
N ASP A 127 -13.49 -0.49 -5.38
CA ASP A 127 -12.39 -1.20 -6.04
C ASP A 127 -11.33 -0.16 -6.39
N PHE A 128 -10.08 -0.38 -6.00
CA PHE A 128 -8.94 0.39 -6.51
C PHE A 128 -7.68 -0.47 -6.59
N MET A 129 -6.86 -0.21 -7.61
CA MET A 129 -5.62 -0.95 -7.81
C MET A 129 -4.39 -0.07 -7.54
N LEU A 130 -3.65 -0.40 -6.49
CA LEU A 130 -2.40 0.27 -6.11
C LEU A 130 -1.21 -0.63 -6.49
N ASN A 131 -0.39 -0.20 -7.47
CA ASN A 131 0.80 -0.91 -7.95
C ASN A 131 0.57 -2.42 -8.25
N ASN A 132 -0.45 -2.74 -9.05
CA ASN A 132 -0.87 -4.10 -9.42
C ASN A 132 -1.48 -4.96 -8.30
N LYS A 133 -1.75 -4.40 -7.11
CA LYS A 133 -2.59 -5.04 -6.10
C LYS A 133 -3.99 -4.46 -6.10
N ASN A 134 -5.00 -5.31 -6.24
CA ASN A 134 -6.41 -4.92 -6.16
C ASN A 134 -6.84 -4.86 -4.70
N PHE A 135 -7.52 -3.79 -4.34
CA PHE A 135 -8.16 -3.61 -3.06
C PHE A 135 -9.65 -3.46 -3.30
N GLU A 136 -10.40 -4.48 -2.89
CA GLU A 136 -11.85 -4.51 -3.04
C GLU A 136 -12.51 -4.52 -1.67
N THR A 137 -13.50 -3.67 -1.47
CA THR A 137 -14.38 -3.73 -0.32
C THR A 137 -15.81 -3.37 -0.70
N SER A 138 -16.76 -3.99 -0.03
CA SER A 138 -18.18 -3.74 -0.21
C SER A 138 -18.80 -3.37 1.14
N ILE A 139 -19.46 -2.22 1.20
CA ILE A 139 -20.03 -1.69 2.45
C ILE A 139 -21.51 -1.44 2.27
N THR A 140 -22.35 -2.08 3.07
CA THR A 140 -23.81 -1.91 3.00
C THR A 140 -24.31 -0.91 4.07
N PHE A 141 -25.07 0.10 3.67
CA PHE A 141 -25.87 0.96 4.53
C PHE A 141 -26.94 0.14 5.25
N ARG A 142 -27.03 0.27 6.58
CA ARG A 142 -28.22 -0.18 7.31
C ARG A 142 -29.26 0.93 7.30
N ARG A 143 -30.29 0.81 6.46
CA ARG A 143 -31.51 1.61 6.61
C ARG A 143 -32.31 1.02 7.79
N GLY A 144 -32.35 1.72 8.93
CA GLY A 144 -33.40 1.47 9.91
C GLY A 144 -34.70 2.00 9.33
N SER A 145 -35.74 1.15 9.21
CA SER A 145 -37.07 1.63 8.86
C SER A 145 -37.51 2.63 9.92
N SER A 146 -37.61 3.90 9.53
CA SER A 146 -38.30 4.93 10.31
C SER A 146 -39.63 5.18 9.65
#